data_AF-A0A430QXT3-F1
#
_entry.id   AF-A0A430QXT3-F1
#
_cell.length_a   1.000
_cell.length_b   1.000
_cell.length_c   1.000
_cell.angle_alpha   90.00
_cell.angle_beta   90.00
_cell.angle_gamma   90.00
#
_symmetry.space_group_name_H-M   'P 1'
#
loop_
_entity.id
_entity.type
_entity.pdbx_description
1 polymer ?
#
loop_
_entity_poly.entity_id
_entity_poly.type
_entity_poly.pdbx_seq_one_letter_code
_entity_poly.pdbx_strand_id
1 'polypeptide(L)'
;MPRSPRAHLDPLSRWLSLDFSRPERSYYPDLRDFLSELLGYPRDKVVTEDRSGEGYPDLVLLNAQGDPWVVGDFKLEDRHIADPASNAALWREKRKYVTGTTRYVLLVEAFEVLRGFVGEVVHVSLRHRGSKV
;
A
#
# COMPACT_ATOMS: atom_id res chain seq x y z
N MET A 1 18.58 33.93 8.97
CA MET A 1 17.81 33.54 7.76
C MET A 1 16.70 32.59 8.17
N PRO A 2 15.42 32.86 7.84
CA PRO A 2 14.39 31.85 8.07
C PRO A 2 14.58 30.72 7.05
N ARG A 3 14.50 29.47 7.53
CA ARG A 3 14.49 28.28 6.68
C ARG A 3 13.33 28.42 5.69
N SER A 4 13.60 28.32 4.40
CA SER A 4 12.57 28.20 3.38
C SER A 4 11.67 27.02 3.74
N PRO A 5 10.33 27.18 3.80
CA PRO A 5 9.46 26.04 4.00
C PRO A 5 9.65 25.18 2.77
N ARG A 6 10.25 23.99 2.93
CA ARG A 6 10.04 22.92 1.94
C ARG A 6 8.53 22.83 1.83
N ALA A 7 7.97 23.20 0.67
CA ALA A 7 6.58 22.89 0.37
C ALA A 7 6.46 21.40 0.66
N HIS A 8 5.78 21.05 1.75
CA HIS A 8 5.54 19.67 2.10
C HIS A 8 4.68 19.16 0.94
N LEU A 9 5.30 18.47 -0.02
CA LEU A 9 4.58 17.80 -1.08
C LEU A 9 3.48 16.99 -0.40
N ASP A 10 2.26 17.10 -0.92
CA ASP A 10 1.17 16.28 -0.43
C ASP A 10 1.59 14.80 -0.50
N PRO A 11 1.08 13.94 0.41
CA PRO A 11 1.59 12.58 0.55
C PRO A 11 1.54 11.79 -0.76
N LEU A 12 0.51 12.03 -1.57
CA LEU A 12 0.35 11.43 -2.89
C LEU A 12 1.45 11.89 -3.86
N SER A 13 1.70 13.19 -3.98
CA SER A 13 2.78 13.72 -4.84
C SER A 13 4.15 13.19 -4.45
N ARG A 14 4.43 13.01 -3.14
CA ARG A 14 5.70 12.41 -2.68
C ARG A 14 5.80 10.95 -3.11
N TRP A 15 4.76 10.15 -2.88
CA TRP A 15 4.71 8.76 -3.29
C TRP A 15 4.91 8.60 -4.80
N LEU A 16 4.21 9.40 -5.59
CA LEU A 16 4.31 9.40 -7.06
C LEU A 16 5.67 9.87 -7.59
N SER A 17 6.49 10.53 -6.77
CA SER A 17 7.84 10.97 -7.15
C SER A 17 8.91 9.90 -6.98
N LEU A 18 8.57 8.74 -6.40
CA LEU A 18 9.49 7.62 -6.24
C LEU A 18 9.80 6.96 -7.60
N ASP A 19 11.05 6.52 -7.74
CA ASP A 19 11.55 5.93 -8.99
C ASP A 19 11.17 4.45 -9.20
N PHE A 20 10.68 3.77 -8.16
CA PHE A 20 10.34 2.34 -8.13
C PHE A 20 11.39 1.39 -8.77
N SER A 21 12.66 1.79 -8.78
CA SER A 21 13.80 1.07 -9.38
C SER A 21 14.48 0.05 -8.46
N ARG A 22 14.14 0.07 -7.18
CA ARG A 22 14.78 -0.74 -6.12
C ARG A 22 13.89 -1.94 -5.76
N PRO A 23 14.39 -2.92 -4.98
CA PRO A 23 13.54 -4.00 -4.49
C PRO A 23 12.35 -3.48 -3.67
N GLU A 24 11.20 -4.15 -3.76
CA GLU A 24 9.92 -3.79 -3.14
C GLU A 24 10.05 -3.36 -1.66
N ARG A 25 10.79 -4.16 -0.87
CA ARG A 25 11.01 -3.90 0.57
C ARG A 25 11.71 -2.59 0.88
N SER A 26 12.49 -2.05 -0.06
CA SER A 26 13.17 -0.76 0.15
C SER A 26 12.21 0.43 0.21
N TYR A 27 10.97 0.26 -0.27
CA TYR A 27 9.90 1.26 -0.23
C TYR A 27 8.96 1.11 0.97
N TYR A 28 9.18 0.13 1.85
CA TYR A 28 8.32 -0.05 3.03
C TYR A 28 8.29 1.16 3.97
N PRO A 29 9.41 1.88 4.24
CA PRO A 29 9.36 3.13 5.00
C PRO A 29 8.48 4.18 4.31
N ASP A 30 8.62 4.35 3.00
CA ASP A 30 7.80 5.28 2.21
C ASP A 30 6.31 4.87 2.23
N LEU A 31 6.02 3.57 2.20
CA LEU A 31 4.65 3.04 2.24
C LEU A 31 4.00 3.30 3.60
N ARG A 32 4.75 3.11 4.69
CA ARG A 32 4.31 3.43 6.06
C ARG A 32 3.98 4.91 6.19
N ASP A 33 4.88 5.77 5.72
CA ASP A 33 4.71 7.22 5.78
C ASP A 33 3.54 7.67 4.90
N PHE A 34 3.42 7.14 3.68
CA PHE A 34 2.33 7.44 2.77
C PHE A 34 0.96 7.10 3.35
N LEU A 35 0.77 5.90 3.89
CA LEU A 35 -0.51 5.49 4.49
C LEU A 35 -0.84 6.29 5.75
N SER A 36 0.18 6.59 6.57
CA SER A 36 -0.01 7.40 7.77
C SER A 36 -0.42 8.83 7.43
N GLU A 37 0.27 9.47 6.47
CA GLU A 37 -0.01 10.84 6.08
C GLU A 37 -1.32 10.96 5.24
N LEU A 38 -1.59 10.02 4.33
CA LEU A 38 -2.77 10.08 3.47
C LEU A 38 -4.07 9.74 4.22
N LEU A 39 -4.05 8.71 5.07
CA LEU A 39 -5.25 8.22 5.76
C LEU A 39 -5.37 8.75 7.19
N GLY A 40 -4.36 9.47 7.69
CA GLY A 40 -4.28 9.86 9.10
C GLY A 40 -4.09 8.65 10.04
N TYR A 41 -3.63 7.51 9.53
CA TYR A 41 -3.46 6.30 10.33
C TYR A 41 -2.23 6.45 11.25
N PRO A 42 -2.28 6.03 12.53
CA PRO A 42 -1.11 6.13 13.41
C PRO A 42 0.07 5.34 12.84
N ARG A 43 1.22 5.99 12.68
CA ARG A 43 2.41 5.40 12.03
C ARG A 43 2.89 4.13 12.73
N ASP A 44 2.80 4.09 14.06
CA ASP A 44 3.13 2.93 14.90
C ASP A 44 2.16 1.76 14.75
N LYS A 45 1.02 1.98 14.08
CA LYS A 45 0.02 0.97 13.74
C LYS A 45 0.10 0.52 12.28
N VAL A 46 1.05 1.05 11.51
CA VAL A 46 1.37 0.60 10.15
C VAL A 46 2.59 -0.31 10.22
N VAL A 47 2.35 -1.62 10.25
CA VAL A 47 3.41 -2.64 10.28
C VAL A 47 3.70 -3.06 8.85
N THR A 48 4.97 -3.13 8.47
CA THR A 48 5.39 -3.81 7.24
C THR A 48 6.32 -4.94 7.61
N GLU A 49 6.43 -5.93 6.73
CA GLU A 49 7.19 -7.13 7.02
C GLU A 49 8.69 -6.86 7.14
N ASP A 50 9.22 -6.98 8.37
CA ASP A 50 10.65 -6.86 8.65
C ASP A 50 11.35 -8.25 8.72
N ARG A 51 10.60 -9.37 8.70
CA ARG A 51 11.18 -10.71 8.74
C ARG A 51 11.44 -11.24 7.33
N SER A 52 12.58 -11.89 7.16
CA SER A 52 12.86 -12.76 6.04
C SER A 52 12.17 -14.11 6.27
N GLY A 53 11.02 -14.34 5.62
CA GLY A 53 10.29 -15.61 5.63
C GLY A 53 9.03 -15.54 4.78
N GLU A 54 8.62 -16.69 4.23
CA GLU A 54 7.32 -16.81 3.55
C GLU A 54 6.18 -16.84 4.58
N GLY A 55 5.01 -16.32 4.21
CA GLY A 55 3.76 -16.50 4.98
C GLY A 55 3.26 -15.28 5.75
N TYR A 56 3.87 -14.11 5.57
CA TYR A 56 3.36 -12.85 6.11
C TYR A 56 2.93 -11.86 5.02
N PRO A 57 1.91 -11.02 5.27
CA PRO A 57 1.55 -9.93 4.36
C PRO A 57 2.62 -8.83 4.37
N ASP A 58 2.79 -8.12 3.25
CA ASP A 58 3.76 -7.02 3.13
C ASP A 58 3.44 -5.87 4.10
N LEU A 59 2.15 -5.69 4.41
CA LEU A 59 1.60 -4.61 5.23
C LEU A 59 0.48 -5.14 6.15
N VAL A 60 0.43 -4.63 7.39
CA VAL A 60 -0.70 -4.78 8.31
C VAL A 60 -1.02 -3.46 8.97
N LEU A 61 -2.29 -3.06 8.92
CA LEU A 61 -2.83 -1.96 9.73
C LEU A 61 -3.45 -2.55 10.99
N LEU A 62 -2.96 -2.14 12.15
CA LEU A 62 -3.41 -2.61 13.45
C LEU A 62 -4.49 -1.72 14.05
N ASN A 63 -5.53 -2.31 14.62
CA ASN A 63 -6.54 -1.56 15.37
C ASN A 63 -5.95 -0.94 16.67
N ALA A 64 -6.82 -0.24 17.41
CA ALA A 64 -6.44 0.36 18.69
C ALA A 64 -5.84 -0.68 19.68
N GLN A 65 -6.38 -1.90 19.68
CA GLN A 65 -5.99 -3.03 20.53
C GLN A 65 -4.69 -3.72 20.07
N GLY A 66 -4.22 -3.45 18.86
CA GLY A 66 -3.05 -4.09 18.28
C GLY A 66 -3.34 -5.35 17.46
N ASP A 67 -4.61 -5.64 17.16
CA ASP A 67 -4.99 -6.75 16.30
C ASP A 67 -4.94 -6.35 14.81
N PRO A 68 -4.64 -7.28 13.89
CA PRO A 68 -4.75 -7.05 12.45
C PRO A 68 -6.15 -6.60 12.05
N TRP A 69 -6.26 -5.40 11.48
CA TRP A 69 -7.51 -4.79 10.99
C TRP A 69 -7.56 -4.76 9.47
N VAL A 70 -6.46 -4.37 8.82
CA VAL A 70 -6.27 -4.49 7.37
C VAL A 70 -4.98 -5.26 7.13
N VAL A 71 -5.01 -6.22 6.21
CA VAL A 71 -3.79 -6.86 5.69
C VAL A 71 -3.59 -6.41 4.25
N GLY A 72 -2.34 -6.23 3.83
CA GLY A 72 -2.06 -5.80 2.48
C GLY A 72 -0.82 -6.40 1.85
N ASP A 73 -0.86 -6.42 0.53
CA ASP A 73 0.22 -6.86 -0.34
C ASP A 73 0.62 -5.66 -1.21
N PHE A 74 1.91 -5.36 -1.23
CA PHE A 74 2.45 -4.24 -2.01
C PHE A 74 3.12 -4.82 -3.26
N LYS A 75 2.88 -4.26 -4.44
CA LYS A 75 3.50 -4.72 -5.69
C LYS A 75 4.01 -3.55 -6.51
N LEU A 76 5.18 -3.71 -7.12
CA LEU A 76 5.76 -2.69 -8.00
C LEU A 76 5.13 -2.66 -9.40
N GLU A 77 4.47 -3.75 -9.80
CA GLU A 77 3.88 -3.92 -11.14
C GLU A 77 2.37 -3.66 -11.12
N ASP A 78 1.83 -2.98 -12.14
CA ASP A 78 0.41 -2.62 -12.31
C ASP A 78 -0.50 -3.78 -12.78
N ARG A 79 0.07 -4.97 -12.97
CA ARG A 79 -0.61 -6.04 -13.69
C ARG A 79 -1.83 -6.57 -12.95
N HIS A 80 -1.90 -6.45 -11.62
CA HIS A 80 -3.03 -6.95 -10.85
C HIS A 80 -4.16 -5.92 -10.76
N ILE A 81 -3.90 -4.64 -11.08
CA ILE A 81 -4.94 -3.65 -11.36
C ILE A 81 -5.52 -3.82 -12.77
N ALA A 82 -4.64 -3.93 -13.77
CA ALA A 82 -5.03 -3.80 -15.17
C ALA A 82 -5.78 -5.03 -15.71
N ASP A 83 -5.52 -6.20 -15.14
CA ASP A 83 -6.13 -7.47 -15.56
C ASP A 83 -7.01 -8.07 -14.43
N PRO A 84 -8.34 -8.13 -14.61
CA PRO A 84 -9.24 -8.78 -13.66
C PRO A 84 -8.90 -10.24 -13.35
N ALA A 85 -8.35 -11.00 -14.30
CA ALA A 85 -7.96 -12.39 -14.07
C ALA A 85 -6.74 -12.48 -13.14
N SER A 86 -5.74 -11.64 -13.38
CA SER A 86 -4.59 -11.43 -12.50
C SER A 86 -5.00 -10.97 -11.09
N ASN A 87 -5.96 -10.05 -10.98
CA ASN A 87 -6.51 -9.60 -9.69
C ASN A 87 -7.14 -10.76 -8.90
N ALA A 88 -7.99 -11.55 -9.55
CA ALA A 88 -8.64 -12.70 -8.93
C ALA A 88 -7.65 -13.83 -8.57
N ALA A 89 -6.56 -14.00 -9.33
CA ALA A 89 -5.48 -14.90 -8.98
C ALA A 89 -4.74 -14.43 -7.71
N LEU A 90 -4.39 -13.15 -7.65
CA LEU A 90 -3.74 -12.55 -6.48
C LEU A 90 -4.62 -12.68 -5.24
N TRP A 91 -5.91 -12.38 -5.33
CA TRP A 91 -6.85 -12.60 -4.22
C TRP A 91 -6.85 -14.05 -3.71
N ARG A 92 -6.92 -15.03 -4.62
CA ARG A 92 -6.93 -16.46 -4.24
C ARG A 92 -5.66 -16.86 -3.49
N GLU A 93 -4.52 -16.29 -3.85
CA GLU A 93 -3.25 -16.51 -3.18
C GLU A 93 -3.19 -15.82 -1.80
N LYS A 94 -3.63 -14.56 -1.72
CA LYS A 94 -3.41 -13.69 -0.56
C LYS A 94 -4.48 -13.77 0.51
N ARG A 95 -5.68 -14.30 0.20
CA ARG A 95 -6.75 -14.51 1.20
C ARG A 95 -6.33 -15.37 2.40
N LYS A 96 -5.22 -16.11 2.29
CA LYS A 96 -4.61 -16.86 3.41
C LYS A 96 -4.21 -15.98 4.60
N TYR A 97 -4.07 -14.66 4.41
CA TYR A 97 -3.76 -13.71 5.48
C TYR A 97 -4.99 -13.18 6.23
N VAL A 98 -6.20 -13.49 5.75
CA VAL A 98 -7.44 -13.06 6.39
C VAL A 98 -7.72 -13.95 7.60
N THR A 99 -7.75 -13.33 8.77
CA THR A 99 -8.17 -13.97 10.03
C THR A 99 -9.58 -13.54 10.41
N GLY A 100 -10.18 -14.17 11.44
CA GLY A 100 -11.51 -13.78 11.94
C GLY A 100 -11.61 -12.34 12.47
N THR A 101 -10.48 -11.65 12.68
CA THR A 101 -10.42 -10.24 13.09
C THR A 101 -10.11 -9.28 11.94
N THR A 102 -9.67 -9.80 10.80
CA THR A 102 -9.33 -8.99 9.62
C THR A 102 -10.62 -8.44 9.01
N ARG A 103 -10.68 -7.11 8.84
CA ARG A 103 -11.86 -6.43 8.29
C ARG A 103 -11.74 -6.14 6.80
N TYR A 104 -10.52 -5.92 6.32
CA TYR A 104 -10.26 -5.56 4.94
C TYR A 104 -8.95 -6.19 4.44
N VAL A 105 -8.92 -6.43 3.13
CA VAL A 105 -7.67 -6.69 2.40
C VAL A 105 -7.37 -5.51 1.49
N LEU A 106 -6.12 -5.06 1.49
CA LEU A 106 -5.61 -3.94 0.72
C LEU A 106 -4.57 -4.43 -0.29
N LEU A 107 -4.82 -4.21 -1.57
CA LEU A 107 -3.80 -4.39 -2.60
C LEU A 107 -3.28 -3.01 -2.98
N VAL A 108 -1.97 -2.82 -2.84
CA VAL A 108 -1.29 -1.55 -3.15
C VAL A 108 -0.33 -1.79 -4.30
N GLU A 109 -0.49 -1.05 -5.40
CA GLU A 109 0.50 -1.03 -6.48
C GLU A 109 1.08 0.37 -6.66
N ALA A 110 2.30 0.41 -7.21
CA ALA A 110 3.07 1.64 -7.40
C ALA A 110 2.38 2.67 -8.32
N PHE A 111 1.42 2.25 -9.18
CA PHE A 111 0.72 3.14 -10.13
C PHE A 111 -0.87 3.00 -10.11
N GLU A 112 -1.65 4.08 -10.37
CA GLU A 112 -3.14 4.49 -10.43
C GLU A 112 -4.16 4.55 -9.28
N VAL A 113 -4.64 5.72 -8.74
CA VAL A 113 -5.78 5.76 -7.77
C VAL A 113 -7.11 5.33 -8.34
N LEU A 114 -7.36 4.03 -8.23
CA LEU A 114 -8.69 3.44 -8.32
C LEU A 114 -9.17 3.06 -6.92
N ARG A 115 -10.07 3.88 -6.37
CA ARG A 115 -10.90 3.46 -5.22
C ARG A 115 -11.99 2.54 -5.74
N GLY A 116 -11.73 1.24 -5.67
CA GLY A 116 -12.70 0.20 -5.98
C GLY A 116 -13.02 -0.61 -4.74
N PHE A 117 -14.31 -0.74 -4.42
CA PHE A 117 -14.79 -1.80 -3.55
C PHE A 117 -15.16 -2.99 -4.43
N VAL A 118 -14.44 -4.11 -4.28
CA VAL A 118 -14.87 -5.40 -4.83
C VAL A 118 -15.14 -6.31 -3.62
N GLY A 119 -16.33 -6.17 -3.03
CA GLY A 119 -16.69 -6.87 -1.78
C GLY A 119 -16.00 -6.28 -0.54
N GLU A 120 -15.49 -7.13 0.36
CA GLU A 120 -14.72 -6.76 1.57
C GLU A 120 -13.27 -6.33 1.29
N VAL A 121 -12.87 -6.28 0.03
CA VAL A 121 -11.51 -5.89 -0.40
C VAL A 121 -11.53 -4.42 -0.81
N VAL A 122 -10.66 -3.62 -0.17
CA VAL A 122 -10.44 -2.23 -0.51
C VAL A 122 -9.25 -2.16 -1.44
N HIS A 123 -9.46 -1.74 -2.69
CA HIS A 123 -8.38 -1.53 -3.63
C HIS A 123 -7.87 -0.10 -3.54
N VAL A 124 -6.54 0.07 -3.40
CA VAL A 124 -5.89 1.38 -3.46
C VAL A 124 -4.68 1.28 -4.36
N SER A 125 -4.80 1.87 -5.53
CA SER A 125 -3.75 1.94 -6.55
C SER A 125 -3.30 3.43 -6.65
N LEU A 126 -2.20 3.89 -7.28
CA LEU A 126 -1.75 5.34 -7.25
C LEU A 126 -1.03 5.94 -8.49
N ARG A 127 -1.57 6.74 -9.47
CA ARG A 127 -0.94 7.01 -10.84
C ARG A 127 -0.67 8.48 -10.98
N HIS A 128 0.37 8.74 -11.77
CA HIS A 128 0.73 10.02 -12.35
C HIS A 128 0.12 10.19 -13.77
N ARG A 129 -0.60 11.29 -14.03
CA ARG A 129 -0.94 11.72 -15.41
C ARG A 129 0.21 12.55 -15.98
N GLY A 130 1.01 11.95 -16.87
CA GLY A 130 2.07 12.60 -17.67
C GLY A 130 3.37 11.78 -17.63
N SER A 131 4.07 11.42 -18.70
CA SER A 131 4.21 12.08 -20.01
C SER A 131 4.15 11.07 -21.15
N LYS A 132 3.61 11.53 -22.28
CA LYS A 132 3.92 10.97 -23.60
C LYS A 132 5.44 10.98 -23.82
N VAL A 133 5.99 9.86 -24.27
CA VAL A 133 6.80 9.77 -25.50
C VAL A 133 6.39 8.48 -26.19
#